data_AF-A0A9P8F073-F1
#
_entry.id   AF-A0A9P8F073-F1
#
_cell.length_a   1.000
_cell.length_b   1.000
_cell.length_c   1.000
_cell.angle_alpha   90.00
_cell.angle_beta   90.00
_cell.angle_gamma   90.00
#
_symmetry.space_group_name_H-M   'P 1'
#
loop_
_entity.id
_entity.type
_entity.pdbx_description
1 polymer ?
#
loop_
_entity_poly.entity_id
_entity_poly.type
_entity_poly.pdbx_seq_one_letter_code
_entity_poly.pdbx_strand_id
1 'polypeptide(L)'
;MQFTMPKRKRDGFEAPASDAEGVEGAVGIRQHRVQHKLDYAHKQLARAFKTAKGFEAQKSGRRRKTATAKSDDKEVARIEAETAALKTLDLSATARNYLYKSLIKFKAVAESPDLPKAVSSPPPPINDTAKANVIARLCNSNPVKEALPPLLKDIQRALGIEPKDVKEGKKRL
;
A
#
# COMPACT_ATOMS: atom_id res chain seq x y z
N MET A 1 -40.43 -2.39 -53.79
CA MET A 1 -39.01 -2.02 -53.65
C MET A 1 -38.26 -3.23 -53.12
N GLN A 2 -37.51 -3.93 -53.98
CA GLN A 2 -36.72 -5.10 -53.61
C GLN A 2 -35.29 -4.63 -53.30
N PHE A 3 -34.85 -4.77 -52.04
CA PHE A 3 -33.48 -4.49 -51.64
C PHE A 3 -32.66 -5.78 -51.74
N THR A 4 -31.83 -5.86 -52.77
CA THR A 4 -30.82 -6.92 -52.93
C THR A 4 -29.62 -6.54 -52.04
N MET A 5 -29.25 -7.42 -51.11
CA MET A 5 -28.03 -7.22 -50.33
C MET A 5 -26.83 -7.80 -51.10
N PRO A 6 -25.74 -7.03 -51.30
CA PRO A 6 -24.54 -7.56 -51.93
C PRO A 6 -23.85 -8.53 -50.96
N LYS A 7 -23.77 -9.80 -51.36
CA LYS A 7 -22.92 -10.81 -50.71
C LYS A 7 -21.47 -10.31 -50.74
N ARG A 8 -20.92 -9.88 -49.61
CA ARG A 8 -19.49 -9.63 -49.48
C ARG A 8 -18.76 -10.97 -49.42
N LYS A 9 -17.95 -11.21 -50.44
CA LYS A 9 -16.94 -12.27 -50.51
C LYS A 9 -15.91 -11.98 -49.41
N ARG A 10 -15.78 -12.89 -48.44
CA ARG A 10 -14.75 -12.81 -47.38
C ARG A 10 -13.47 -13.40 -47.97
N ASP A 11 -12.64 -12.56 -48.57
CA ASP A 11 -11.28 -12.98 -48.93
C ASP A 11 -10.50 -13.23 -47.64
N GLY A 12 -10.02 -14.47 -47.52
CA GLY A 12 -9.18 -14.93 -46.43
C GLY A 12 -7.79 -14.32 -46.55
N PHE A 13 -7.45 -13.45 -45.62
CA PHE A 13 -6.07 -13.11 -45.34
C PHE A 13 -5.67 -13.86 -44.07
N GLU A 14 -5.11 -15.06 -44.24
CA GLU A 14 -4.31 -15.67 -43.18
C GLU A 14 -3.01 -14.87 -43.04
N ALA A 15 -2.96 -14.03 -42.02
CA ALA A 15 -1.70 -13.48 -41.53
C ALA A 15 -1.05 -14.55 -40.63
N PRO A 16 0.23 -14.92 -40.84
CA PRO A 16 0.92 -15.78 -39.90
C PRO A 16 1.10 -15.04 -38.56
N ALA A 17 0.64 -15.68 -37.49
CA ALA A 17 0.80 -15.21 -36.13
C ALA A 17 2.28 -15.04 -35.78
N SER A 18 2.72 -13.80 -35.62
CA SER A 18 3.94 -13.47 -34.88
C SER A 18 3.55 -13.14 -33.44
N ASP A 19 3.60 -14.15 -32.57
CA ASP A 19 3.22 -14.09 -31.14
C ASP A 19 4.12 -13.19 -30.26
N ALA A 20 5.01 -12.38 -30.83
CA ALA A 20 5.95 -11.52 -30.10
C ALA A 20 5.42 -10.09 -29.85
N GLU A 21 4.65 -9.51 -30.79
CA GLU A 21 4.19 -8.12 -30.74
C GLU A 21 3.05 -7.90 -29.71
N GLY A 22 2.25 -8.93 -29.42
CA GLY A 22 1.15 -8.83 -28.45
C GLY A 22 1.61 -8.82 -26.99
N VAL A 23 2.81 -9.33 -26.70
CA VAL A 23 3.32 -9.51 -25.33
C VAL A 23 3.87 -8.20 -24.76
N GLU A 24 4.60 -7.42 -25.55
CA GLU A 24 5.15 -6.13 -25.09
C GLU A 24 4.03 -5.10 -24.82
N GLY A 25 3.03 -5.03 -25.69
CA GLY A 25 1.83 -4.21 -25.46
C GLY A 25 1.06 -4.62 -24.21
N ALA A 26 0.92 -5.93 -23.96
CA ALA A 26 0.26 -6.45 -22.77
C ALA A 26 1.04 -6.16 -21.47
N VAL A 27 2.38 -6.20 -21.50
CA VAL A 27 3.26 -5.84 -20.37
C VAL A 27 3.08 -4.36 -20.01
N GLY A 28 3.11 -3.47 -21.00
CA GLY A 28 2.87 -2.04 -20.78
C GLY A 28 1.49 -1.74 -20.16
N ILE A 29 0.44 -2.42 -20.64
CA ILE A 29 -0.92 -2.29 -20.09
C ILE A 29 -0.99 -2.79 -18.64
N ARG A 30 -0.37 -3.93 -18.32
CA ARG A 30 -0.33 -4.47 -16.95
C ARG A 30 0.43 -3.55 -16.01
N GLN A 31 1.61 -3.06 -16.41
CA GLN A 31 2.41 -2.13 -15.62
C GLN A 31 1.63 -0.83 -15.33
N HIS A 32 0.95 -0.26 -16.33
CA HIS A 32 0.12 0.93 -16.13
C HIS A 32 -1.05 0.66 -15.16
N ARG A 33 -1.71 -0.50 -15.29
CA ARG A 33 -2.78 -0.91 -14.37
C ARG A 33 -2.28 -1.09 -12.94
N VAL A 34 -1.11 -1.70 -12.76
CA VAL A 34 -0.45 -1.89 -11.45
C VAL A 34 -0.11 -0.53 -10.84
N GLN A 35 0.47 0.38 -11.62
CA GLN A 35 0.80 1.73 -11.17
C GLN A 35 -0.46 2.47 -10.69
N HIS A 36 -1.55 2.44 -11.46
CA HIS A 36 -2.81 3.06 -11.05
C HIS A 36 -3.36 2.46 -9.75
N LYS A 37 -3.26 1.13 -9.58
CA LYS A 37 -3.67 0.45 -8.34
C LYS A 37 -2.78 0.80 -7.15
N LEU A 38 -1.47 0.97 -7.36
CA LEU A 38 -0.55 1.45 -6.33
C LEU A 38 -0.90 2.87 -5.88
N ASP A 39 -1.18 3.77 -6.81
CA ASP A 39 -1.53 5.16 -6.50
C ASP A 39 -2.87 5.26 -5.77
N TYR A 40 -3.85 4.46 -6.18
CA TYR A 40 -5.10 4.32 -5.46
C TYR A 40 -4.88 3.79 -4.05
N ALA A 41 -4.16 2.68 -3.90
CA ALA A 41 -3.88 2.07 -2.60
C ALA A 41 -3.11 3.03 -1.67
N HIS A 42 -2.13 3.76 -2.19
CA HIS A 42 -1.42 4.82 -1.47
C HIS A 42 -2.39 5.85 -0.91
N LYS A 43 -3.29 6.38 -1.75
CA LYS A 43 -4.26 7.42 -1.32
C LYS A 43 -5.21 6.89 -0.25
N GLN A 44 -5.73 5.68 -0.41
CA GLN A 44 -6.64 5.06 0.56
C GLN A 44 -5.93 4.78 1.89
N LEU A 45 -4.70 4.27 1.83
CA LEU A 45 -3.91 4.00 3.02
C LEU A 45 -3.52 5.31 3.72
N ALA A 46 -3.14 6.36 2.99
CA ALA A 46 -2.84 7.67 3.56
C ALA A 46 -4.06 8.27 4.29
N ARG A 47 -5.28 8.06 3.79
CA ARG A 47 -6.52 8.42 4.50
C ARG A 47 -6.67 7.63 5.81
N ALA A 48 -6.42 6.33 5.79
CA ALA A 48 -6.43 5.50 6.99
C ALA A 48 -5.38 5.96 8.02
N PHE A 49 -4.16 6.30 7.59
CA PHE A 49 -3.13 6.89 8.45
C PHE A 49 -3.54 8.24 9.04
N LYS A 50 -4.28 9.07 8.28
CA LYS A 50 -4.83 10.33 8.79
C LYS A 50 -5.83 10.10 9.92
N THR A 51 -6.75 9.15 9.76
CA THR A 51 -7.67 8.73 10.83
C THR A 51 -6.91 8.19 12.05
N ALA A 52 -5.92 7.31 11.82
CA ALA A 52 -5.07 6.76 12.87
C ALA A 52 -4.29 7.83 13.63
N LYS A 53 -3.77 8.87 12.95
CA LYS A 53 -3.11 10.02 13.58
C LYS A 53 -4.02 10.74 14.58
N GLY A 54 -5.30 10.90 14.23
CA GLY A 54 -6.30 11.48 15.14
C GLY A 54 -6.49 10.64 16.40
N PHE A 55 -6.64 9.32 16.24
CA PHE A 55 -6.79 8.41 17.39
C PHE A 55 -5.55 8.39 18.28
N GLU A 56 -4.35 8.39 17.68
CA GLU A 56 -3.10 8.41 18.44
C GLU A 56 -2.91 9.72 19.20
N ALA A 57 -3.28 10.86 18.61
CA ALA A 57 -3.23 12.16 19.28
C ALA A 57 -4.17 12.19 20.51
N GLN A 58 -5.39 11.68 20.37
CA GLN A 58 -6.33 11.58 21.49
C GLN A 58 -5.81 10.64 22.59
N LYS A 59 -5.25 9.49 22.21
CA LYS A 59 -4.68 8.52 23.15
C LYS A 59 -3.48 9.10 23.89
N SER A 60 -2.59 9.79 23.18
CA SER A 60 -1.42 10.46 23.77
C SER A 60 -1.82 11.55 24.75
N GLY A 61 -2.85 12.35 24.43
CA GLY A 61 -3.39 13.35 25.34
C GLY A 61 -3.93 12.75 26.64
N ARG A 62 -4.67 11.63 26.56
CA ARG A 62 -5.14 10.90 27.74
C ARG A 62 -3.98 10.32 28.55
N ARG A 63 -3.03 9.66 27.89
CA ARG A 63 -1.84 9.06 28.53
C ARG A 63 -0.99 10.12 29.26
N ARG A 64 -0.81 11.29 28.64
CA ARG A 64 -0.08 12.41 29.26
C ARG A 64 -0.74 12.87 30.55
N LYS A 65 -2.06 13.07 30.55
CA LYS A 65 -2.82 13.44 31.77
C LYS A 65 -2.62 12.40 32.89
N THR A 66 -2.69 11.12 32.56
CA THR A 66 -2.47 10.04 33.54
C THR A 66 -1.03 10.01 34.06
N ALA A 67 -0.03 10.24 33.21
CA ALA A 67 1.38 10.30 33.63
C ALA A 67 1.66 11.51 34.54
N THR A 68 1.12 12.68 34.20
CA THR A 68 1.21 13.88 35.04
C THR A 68 0.54 13.67 36.40
N ALA A 69 -0.63 13.03 36.45
CA ALA A 69 -1.30 12.71 37.72
C ALA A 69 -0.52 11.72 38.59
N LYS A 70 0.41 10.96 38.01
CA LYS A 70 1.32 10.04 38.70
C LYS A 70 2.70 10.63 38.99
N SER A 71 2.93 11.90 38.63
CA SER A 71 4.25 12.55 38.72
C SER A 71 5.37 11.75 38.02
N ASP A 72 5.05 11.06 36.93
CA ASP A 72 6.01 10.31 36.12
C ASP A 72 6.57 11.21 35.00
N ASP A 73 7.51 12.07 35.36
CA ASP A 73 8.10 13.06 34.45
C ASP A 73 8.81 12.42 33.26
N LYS A 74 9.38 11.21 33.44
CA LYS A 74 10.03 10.46 32.36
C LYS A 74 9.01 10.03 31.31
N GLU A 75 7.87 9.51 31.74
CA GLU A 75 6.80 9.12 30.82
C GLU A 75 6.16 10.34 30.14
N VAL A 76 5.99 11.45 30.87
CA VAL A 76 5.52 12.72 30.27
C VAL A 76 6.45 13.17 29.16
N ALA A 77 7.77 13.26 29.41
CA ALA A 77 8.76 13.67 28.42
C ALA A 77 8.76 12.75 27.18
N ARG A 78 8.64 11.43 27.38
CA ARG A 78 8.52 10.45 26.28
C ARG A 78 7.28 10.71 25.43
N ILE A 79 6.11 10.89 26.05
CA ILE A 79 4.85 11.13 25.35
C ILE A 79 4.92 12.45 24.56
N GLU A 80 5.56 13.48 25.12
CA GLU A 80 5.74 14.76 24.45
C GLU A 80 6.64 14.66 23.21
N ALA A 81 7.76 13.95 23.30
CA ALA A 81 8.63 13.67 22.16
C ALA A 81 7.89 12.91 21.05
N GLU A 82 7.11 11.88 21.41
CA GLU A 82 6.28 11.13 20.47
C GLU A 82 5.16 12.00 19.86
N THR A 83 4.58 12.90 20.64
CA THR A 83 3.55 13.84 20.16
C THR A 83 4.14 14.84 19.17
N ALA A 84 5.35 15.35 19.41
CA ALA A 84 6.08 16.21 18.48
C ALA A 84 6.43 15.47 17.18
N ALA A 85 6.88 14.21 17.28
CA ALA A 85 7.10 13.35 16.13
C ALA A 85 5.81 13.11 15.32
N LEU A 86 4.68 12.81 15.98
CA LEU A 86 3.39 12.61 15.32
C LEU A 86 2.92 13.84 14.52
N LYS A 87 3.20 15.05 15.02
CA LYS A 87 2.83 16.31 14.35
C LYS A 87 3.58 16.49 13.04
N THR A 88 4.89 16.22 13.05
CA THR A 88 5.80 16.45 11.91
C THR A 88 5.90 15.28 10.93
N LEU A 89 5.31 14.13 11.26
CA LEU A 89 5.36 12.93 10.42
C LEU A 89 4.65 13.14 9.06
N ASP A 90 5.37 12.85 7.97
CA ASP A 90 4.79 12.73 6.63
C ASP A 90 4.00 11.42 6.51
N LEU A 91 2.68 11.55 6.62
CA LEU A 91 1.76 10.42 6.52
C LEU A 91 1.70 9.81 5.12
N SER A 92 1.93 10.61 4.07
CA SER A 92 1.89 10.16 2.70
C SER A 92 3.08 9.24 2.42
N ALA A 93 4.29 9.71 2.73
CA ALA A 93 5.50 8.89 2.60
C ALA A 93 5.45 7.65 3.50
N THR A 94 4.95 7.79 4.74
CA THR A 94 4.82 6.65 5.67
C THR A 94 3.86 5.59 5.13
N ALA A 95 2.70 6.00 4.61
CA ALA A 95 1.73 5.07 4.01
C ALA A 95 2.33 4.35 2.79
N ARG A 96 3.04 5.07 1.91
CA ARG A 96 3.74 4.47 0.76
C ARG A 96 4.72 3.40 1.19
N ASN A 97 5.60 3.75 2.11
CA ASN A 97 6.64 2.85 2.60
C ASN A 97 6.05 1.61 3.25
N TYR A 98 4.95 1.78 4.01
CA TYR A 98 4.24 0.66 4.63
C TYR A 98 3.55 -0.24 3.60
N LEU A 99 2.94 0.33 2.56
CA LEU A 99 2.36 -0.41 1.44
C LEU A 99 3.44 -1.23 0.72
N TYR A 100 4.55 -0.60 0.32
CA TYR A 100 5.63 -1.25 -0.41
C TYR A 100 6.27 -2.37 0.42
N LYS A 101 6.58 -2.09 1.68
CA LYS A 101 7.08 -3.10 2.63
C LYS A 101 6.12 -4.28 2.80
N SER A 102 4.82 -4.05 2.66
CA SER A 102 3.82 -5.11 2.78
C SER A 102 3.69 -5.94 1.50
N LEU A 103 3.87 -5.33 0.33
CA LEU A 103 3.86 -6.00 -0.97
C LEU A 103 5.06 -6.94 -1.15
N ILE A 104 6.27 -6.48 -0.82
CA ILE A 104 7.50 -7.27 -1.01
C ILE A 104 7.59 -8.50 -0.08
N LYS A 105 6.69 -8.63 0.91
CA LYS A 105 6.56 -9.86 1.72
C LYS A 105 6.03 -11.05 0.91
N PHE A 106 5.32 -10.78 -0.18
CA PHE A 106 4.83 -11.83 -1.07
C PHE A 106 5.89 -12.10 -2.13
N LYS A 107 6.51 -13.28 -2.08
CA LYS A 107 7.57 -13.68 -3.02
C LYS A 107 7.16 -13.49 -4.48
N ALA A 108 5.95 -13.95 -4.85
CA ALA A 108 5.41 -13.80 -6.20
C ALA A 108 5.24 -12.34 -6.65
N VAL A 109 4.94 -11.43 -5.72
CA VAL A 109 4.85 -9.99 -6.02
C VAL A 109 6.25 -9.40 -6.19
N ALA A 110 7.17 -9.74 -5.29
CA ALA A 110 8.55 -9.23 -5.31
C ALA A 110 9.33 -9.65 -6.56
N GLU A 111 9.03 -10.83 -7.12
CA GLU A 111 9.66 -11.37 -8.34
C GLU A 111 8.94 -10.95 -9.63
N SER A 112 7.82 -10.22 -9.53
CA SER A 112 7.04 -9.86 -10.72
C SER A 112 7.75 -8.81 -11.58
N PRO A 113 7.90 -9.04 -12.90
CA PRO A 113 8.50 -8.06 -13.82
C PRO A 113 7.61 -6.83 -14.05
N ASP A 114 6.32 -6.93 -13.72
CA ASP A 114 5.35 -5.84 -13.88
C ASP A 114 5.31 -4.90 -12.65
N LEU A 115 6.10 -5.18 -11.61
CA LEU A 115 6.18 -4.34 -10.42
C LEU A 115 7.13 -3.15 -10.63
N PRO A 116 6.71 -1.91 -10.36
CA PRO A 116 7.59 -0.75 -10.45
C PRO A 116 8.82 -0.89 -9.53
N LYS A 117 10.02 -0.59 -10.05
CA LYS A 117 11.29 -0.69 -9.30
C LYS A 117 11.29 0.09 -7.97
N ALA A 118 10.53 1.19 -7.90
CA ALA A 118 10.36 2.00 -6.70
C ALA A 118 9.77 1.21 -5.52
N VAL A 119 8.98 0.16 -5.77
CA VAL A 119 8.39 -0.69 -4.72
C VAL A 119 9.43 -1.59 -4.07
N SER A 120 10.42 -2.05 -4.84
CA SER A 120 11.49 -2.93 -4.37
C SER A 120 12.59 -2.18 -3.62
N SER A 121 12.64 -0.86 -3.72
CA SER A 121 13.61 -0.04 -2.98
C SER A 121 13.24 0.04 -1.50
N PRO A 122 14.13 -0.35 -0.57
CA PRO A 122 13.87 -0.16 0.84
C PRO A 122 13.76 1.34 1.17
N PRO A 123 12.84 1.74 2.06
CA PRO A 123 12.80 3.10 2.56
C PRO A 123 14.02 3.40 3.43
N PRO A 124 14.44 4.67 3.53
CA PRO A 124 15.56 5.05 4.39
C PRO A 124 15.29 4.68 5.86
N PRO A 125 16.35 4.36 6.63
CA PRO A 125 16.20 3.99 8.03
C PRO A 125 15.62 5.14 8.86
N ILE A 126 14.77 4.79 9.81
CA ILE A 126 14.21 5.75 10.77
C ILE A 126 15.16 5.81 11.97
N ASN A 127 15.96 6.87 12.05
CA ASN A 127 16.98 7.04 13.08
C ASN A 127 16.45 7.65 14.40
N ASP A 128 15.19 8.10 14.40
CA ASP A 128 14.53 8.70 15.56
C ASP A 128 13.57 7.69 16.20
N THR A 129 13.87 7.30 17.45
CA THR A 129 13.08 6.34 18.23
C THR A 129 11.64 6.78 18.43
N ALA A 130 11.39 8.08 18.67
CA ALA A 130 10.04 8.59 18.88
C ALA A 130 9.20 8.45 17.60
N LYS A 131 9.79 8.80 16.44
CA LYS A 131 9.16 8.58 15.14
C LYS A 131 8.92 7.10 14.86
N ALA A 132 9.89 6.23 15.14
CA ALA A 132 9.75 4.79 14.94
C ALA A 132 8.59 4.21 15.76
N ASN A 133 8.48 4.58 17.04
CA ASN A 133 7.39 4.14 17.93
C ASN A 133 6.02 4.63 17.47
N VAL A 134 5.93 5.87 17.00
CA VAL A 134 4.69 6.43 16.45
C VAL A 134 4.28 5.68 15.18
N ILE A 135 5.20 5.50 14.23
CA ILE A 135 4.94 4.78 12.97
C ILE A 135 4.48 3.35 13.28
N ALA A 136 5.13 2.65 14.21
CA ALA A 136 4.75 1.30 14.62
C ALA A 136 3.31 1.24 15.17
N ARG A 137 2.90 2.22 15.99
CA ARG A 137 1.51 2.31 16.49
C ARG A 137 0.51 2.62 15.38
N LEU A 138 0.83 3.54 14.48
CA LEU A 138 -0.05 3.89 13.36
C LEU A 138 -0.27 2.68 12.43
N CYS A 139 0.81 1.97 12.06
CA CYS A 139 0.73 0.75 11.26
C CYS A 139 -0.12 -0.34 11.93
N ASN A 140 -0.15 -0.38 13.26
CA ASN A 140 -0.90 -1.36 14.04
C ASN A 140 -2.33 -0.94 14.41
N SER A 141 -2.75 0.27 14.04
CA SER A 141 -4.09 0.79 14.34
C SER A 141 -5.17 0.12 13.47
N ASN A 142 -6.40 0.03 13.99
CA ASN A 142 -7.52 -0.60 13.27
C ASN A 142 -7.77 0.01 11.88
N PRO A 143 -7.82 1.35 11.70
CA PRO A 143 -8.04 1.92 10.37
C PRO A 143 -7.03 1.45 9.33
N VAL A 144 -5.76 1.30 9.73
CA VAL A 144 -4.68 0.87 8.83
C VAL A 144 -4.72 -0.64 8.60
N LYS A 145 -4.95 -1.43 9.65
CA LYS A 145 -5.07 -2.89 9.57
C LYS A 145 -6.27 -3.36 8.73
N GLU A 146 -7.37 -2.63 8.78
CA GLU A 146 -8.58 -2.94 8.02
C GLU A 146 -8.45 -2.50 6.55
N ALA A 147 -7.82 -1.35 6.30
CA ALA A 147 -7.66 -0.83 4.95
C ALA A 147 -6.63 -1.62 4.11
N LEU A 148 -5.56 -2.12 4.72
CA LEU A 148 -4.43 -2.70 3.98
C LEU A 148 -4.76 -4.00 3.22
N PRO A 149 -5.39 -5.03 3.81
CA PRO A 149 -5.60 -6.32 3.14
C PRO A 149 -6.33 -6.26 1.80
N PRO A 150 -7.48 -5.55 1.64
CA PRO A 150 -8.15 -5.48 0.35
C PRO A 150 -7.29 -4.78 -0.72
N LEU A 151 -6.52 -3.76 -0.33
CA LEU A 151 -5.62 -3.06 -1.24
C LEU A 151 -4.50 -3.97 -1.75
N LEU A 152 -3.94 -4.81 -0.89
CA LEU A 152 -2.92 -5.79 -1.28
C LEU A 152 -3.48 -6.85 -2.23
N LYS A 153 -4.72 -7.31 -2.01
CA LYS A 153 -5.40 -8.26 -2.90
C LYS A 153 -5.64 -7.66 -4.28
N ASP A 154 -6.07 -6.40 -4.34
CA ASP A 154 -6.28 -5.69 -5.61
C ASP A 154 -5.00 -5.56 -6.43
N ILE A 155 -3.86 -5.30 -5.78
CA ILE A 155 -2.56 -5.20 -6.45
C ILE A 155 -2.09 -6.58 -6.92
N GLN A 156 -2.24 -7.64 -6.10
CA GLN A 156 -1.93 -9.01 -6.49
C GLN A 156 -2.73 -9.43 -7.74
N ARG A 157 -4.04 -9.13 -7.79
CA ARG A 157 -4.88 -9.37 -8.98
C ARG A 157 -4.41 -8.58 -10.19
N ALA A 158 -4.01 -7.32 -9.99
CA ALA A 158 -3.50 -6.49 -11.08
C ALA A 158 -2.22 -7.06 -11.70
N LEU A 159 -1.38 -7.70 -10.89
CA LEU A 159 -0.17 -8.44 -11.29
C LEU A 159 -0.46 -9.84 -11.86
N GLY A 160 -1.72 -10.28 -11.92
CA GLY A 160 -2.07 -11.63 -12.36
C GLY A 160 -1.70 -12.73 -11.35
N ILE A 161 -1.53 -12.37 -10.07
CA ILE A 161 -1.17 -13.29 -9.00
C ILE A 161 -2.42 -13.65 -8.20
N GLU A 162 -2.57 -14.94 -7.90
CA GLU A 162 -3.62 -15.43 -7.00
C GLU A 162 -3.52 -14.74 -5.63
N PRO A 163 -4.59 -14.08 -5.15
CA PRO A 163 -4.53 -13.27 -3.93
C PRO A 163 -4.23 -14.12 -2.70
N LYS A 164 -3.16 -13.76 -1.99
CA LYS A 164 -2.82 -14.33 -0.69
C LYS A 164 -2.99 -13.27 0.40
N ASP A 165 -3.44 -13.72 1.56
CA ASP A 165 -3.43 -12.89 2.76
C ASP A 165 -2.01 -12.74 3.29
N VAL A 166 -1.71 -11.57 3.86
CA VAL A 166 -0.48 -11.40 4.63
C VAL A 166 -0.56 -12.36 5.81
N LYS A 167 0.34 -13.34 5.88
CA LYS A 167 0.49 -14.17 7.08
C LYS A 167 0.87 -13.23 8.22
N GLU A 168 -0.10 -12.84 9.05
CA GLU A 168 0.20 -12.13 10.29
C GLU A 168 1.11 -13.04 11.11
N GLY A 169 2.33 -12.59 11.39
CA GLY A 169 3.22 -13.29 12.31
C GLY A 169 2.46 -13.51 13.62
N LYS A 170 2.44 -14.77 14.09
CA LYS A 170 1.76 -15.23 15.32
C LYS A 170 1.58 -14.10 16.33
N LYS A 171 0.32 -13.76 16.65
CA LYS A 171 -0.03 -12.96 17.84
C LYS A 171 0.70 -13.59 19.03
N ARG A 172 1.72 -12.91 19.56
CA ARG A 172 2.29 -13.30 20.86
C ARG A 172 1.23 -12.91 21.88
N LEU A 173 0.64 -13.93 22.52
CA LEU A 173 -0.20 -13.78 23.70
C LEU A 173 0.56 -12.98 24.77
#